data_AF-A0A838GAR7-F1
#
_entry.id   AF-A0A838GAR7-F1
#
_cell.length_a   1.000
_cell.length_b   1.000
_cell.length_c   1.000
_cell.angle_alpha   90.00
_cell.angle_beta   90.00
_cell.angle_gamma   90.00
#
_symmetry.space_group_name_H-M   'P 1'
#
loop_
_entity.id
_entity.type
_entity.pdbx_description
1 polymer ?
#
loop_
_entity_poly.entity_id
_entity_poly.type
_entity_poly.pdbx_seq_one_letter_code
_entity_poly.pdbx_strand_id
1 'polypeptide(L)'
;VEMGWNLEEHDENQLVLLFELALTRCPQLVRRGDDEVVIVSIAEYERLGGKKPGFIEHLLSIPTSAELDLTRGKSPMRDVDFSE
;
A
#
# COMPACT_ATOMS: atom_id res chain seq x y z
N VAL A 1 21.96 -3.50 11.55
CA VAL A 1 21.79 -4.74 12.34
C VAL A 1 20.45 -5.30 11.94
N GLU A 2 20.47 -6.26 11.03
CA GLU A 2 19.27 -6.98 10.58
C GLU A 2 18.89 -7.94 11.72
N MET A 3 17.76 -7.67 12.38
CA MET A 3 17.15 -8.61 13.32
C MET A 3 15.90 -9.17 12.66
N GLY A 4 16.04 -10.33 12.01
CA GLY A 4 14.92 -11.11 11.48
C GLY A 4 14.54 -12.19 12.49
N TRP A 5 13.26 -12.30 12.80
CA TRP A 5 12.72 -13.33 13.70
C TRP A 5 12.44 -14.63 12.93
N ASN A 6 12.75 -15.80 13.48
CA ASN A 6 12.38 -17.10 12.88
C ASN A 6 11.26 -17.76 13.71
N LEU A 7 10.04 -17.81 13.17
CA LEU A 7 8.87 -18.30 13.91
C LEU A 7 8.98 -19.77 14.36
N GLU A 8 9.82 -20.58 13.73
CA GLU A 8 9.98 -22.00 14.08
C GLU A 8 10.79 -22.21 15.37
N GLU A 9 11.55 -21.20 15.79
CA GLU A 9 12.49 -21.26 16.92
C GLU A 9 11.97 -20.56 18.19
N HIS A 10 10.76 -19.99 18.15
CA HIS A 10 10.31 -19.04 19.16
C HIS A 10 9.15 -19.54 20.02
N ASP A 11 9.30 -19.37 21.34
CA ASP A 11 8.28 -19.64 22.35
C ASP A 11 7.22 -18.51 22.40
N GLU A 12 6.06 -18.76 23.02
CA GLU A 12 4.96 -17.79 23.13
C GLU A 12 5.39 -16.43 23.72
N ASN A 13 6.35 -16.43 24.65
CA ASN A 13 6.87 -15.20 25.26
C ASN A 13 7.61 -14.28 24.28
N GLN A 14 8.21 -14.85 23.22
CA GLN A 14 8.93 -14.09 22.21
C GLN A 14 7.97 -13.43 21.20
N LEU A 15 6.80 -14.02 20.96
CA LEU A 15 5.74 -13.41 20.17
C LEU A 15 5.18 -12.14 20.83
N VAL A 16 5.03 -12.15 22.16
CA VAL A 16 4.58 -10.96 22.90
C VAL A 16 5.58 -9.81 22.73
N LEU A 17 6.88 -10.10 22.88
CA LEU A 17 7.94 -9.11 22.71
C LEU A 17 8.00 -8.57 21.27
N LEU A 18 7.83 -9.43 20.27
CA LEU A 18 7.74 -9.05 18.86
C LEU A 18 6.62 -8.02 18.62
N PHE A 19 5.43 -8.26 19.17
CA PHE A 19 4.31 -7.32 19.05
C PHE A 19 4.59 -6.00 19.78
N GLU A 20 5.17 -6.04 20.99
CA GLU A 20 5.54 -4.82 21.71
C GLU A 20 6.54 -3.96 20.92
N LEU A 21 7.54 -4.59 20.29
CA LEU A 21 8.53 -3.90 19.46
C LEU A 21 7.90 -3.29 18.19
N ALA A 22 7.02 -4.05 17.52
CA ALA A 22 6.27 -3.56 16.36
C ALA A 22 5.35 -2.37 16.69
N LEU A 23 4.79 -2.36 17.90
CA LEU A 23 3.91 -1.28 18.36
C LEU A 23 4.68 -0.03 18.82
N THR A 24 5.85 -0.19 19.45
CA THR A 24 6.52 0.91 20.17
C THR A 24 7.78 1.45 19.48
N ARG A 25 8.44 0.65 18.65
CA ARG A 25 9.76 0.98 18.09
C ARG A 25 9.71 1.14 16.58
N CYS A 26 9.53 0.03 15.87
CA CYS A 26 9.68 -0.03 14.42
C CYS A 26 9.08 -1.32 13.83
N PRO A 27 8.82 -1.34 12.52
CA PRO A 27 8.48 -2.57 11.79
C PRO A 27 9.44 -3.72 12.08
N GLN A 28 8.92 -4.93 12.25
CA GLN A 28 9.69 -6.14 12.54
C GLN A 28 9.65 -7.09 11.35
N LEU A 29 10.81 -7.55 10.87
CA LEU A 29 10.91 -8.57 9.82
C LEU A 29 10.82 -9.96 10.46
N VAL A 30 9.95 -10.80 9.93
CA VAL A 30 9.73 -12.16 10.41
C VAL A 30 9.85 -13.12 9.22
N ARG A 31 10.60 -14.19 9.41
CA ARG A 31 10.81 -15.25 8.43
C ARG A 31 10.08 -16.51 8.86
N ARG A 32 9.51 -17.22 7.88
CA ARG A 32 8.92 -18.54 8.05
C ARG A 32 9.33 -19.40 6.86
N GLY A 33 10.31 -20.27 7.05
CA GLY A 33 10.96 -20.96 5.93
C GLY A 33 11.57 -19.95 4.96
N ASP A 34 11.20 -20.04 3.68
CA ASP A 34 11.67 -19.14 2.62
C ASP A 34 10.81 -17.87 2.46
N ASP A 35 9.71 -17.75 3.21
CA ASP A 35 8.82 -16.58 3.15
C ASP A 35 9.25 -15.50 4.17
N GLU A 36 9.10 -14.24 3.76
CA GLU A 36 9.36 -13.07 4.59
C GLU A 36 8.10 -12.20 4.75
N VAL A 37 7.80 -11.81 5.98
CA VAL A 37 6.69 -10.89 6.29
C VAL A 37 7.17 -9.77 7.22
N VAL A 38 6.54 -8.61 7.12
CA VAL A 38 6.83 -7.48 8.01
C VAL A 38 5.61 -7.22 8.89
N ILE A 39 5.83 -7.18 10.21
CA ILE A 39 4.82 -6.79 11.18
C ILE A 39 4.96 -5.30 11.45
N VAL A 40 3.86 -4.57 11.25
CA VAL A 40 3.73 -3.14 11.54
C VAL A 40 2.49 -2.89 12.39
N SER A 41 2.49 -1.81 13.16
CA SER A 41 1.28 -1.36 13.84
C SER A 41 0.23 -0.94 12.82
N ILE A 42 -1.06 -1.11 13.16
CA ILE A 42 -2.15 -0.73 12.26
C ILE A 42 -2.12 0.78 11.94
N ALA A 43 -1.80 1.62 12.92
CA ALA A 43 -1.67 3.05 12.74
C ALA A 43 -0.57 3.41 11.73
N GLU A 44 0.56 2.71 11.78
CA GLU A 44 1.66 2.91 10.84
C GLU A 44 1.32 2.38 9.45
N TYR A 45 0.64 1.22 9.36
CA TYR A 45 0.13 0.70 8.11
C TYR A 45 -0.84 1.66 7.42
N GLU A 46 -1.80 2.22 8.17
CA GLU A 46 -2.76 3.21 7.66
C GLU A 46 -2.07 4.51 7.23
N ARG A 47 -1.06 4.96 7.99
CA ARG A 47 -0.25 6.14 7.64
C ARG A 47 0.53 5.92 6.34
N LEU A 48 1.16 4.76 6.18
CA LEU A 48 1.96 4.40 5.00
C LEU A 48 1.10 4.12 3.77
N GLY A 49 -0.02 3.41 3.95
CA GLY A 49 -0.98 3.13 2.89
C GLY A 49 -1.70 4.39 2.40
N GLY A 50 -1.74 5.43 3.24
CA GLY A 50 -2.50 6.64 3.00
C GLY A 50 -4.01 6.38 2.99
N LYS A 51 -4.81 7.44 3.08
CA LYS A 51 -6.23 7.32 2.74
C LYS A 51 -6.34 7.25 1.23
N LYS A 52 -6.64 6.07 0.68
CA LYS A 52 -7.21 6.02 -0.67
C LYS A 52 -8.54 6.77 -0.60
N PRO A 53 -8.71 7.89 -1.32
CA PRO A 53 -10.00 8.56 -1.37
C PRO A 53 -11.03 7.54 -1.84
N GLY A 54 -12.21 7.55 -1.22
CA GLY A 54 -13.33 6.76 -1.72
C GLY A 54 -13.58 7.08 -3.18
N PHE A 55 -14.19 6.16 -3.94
CA PHE A 55 -14.43 6.37 -5.37
C PHE A 55 -15.12 7.72 -5.66
N ILE A 56 -16.10 8.09 -4.82
CA ILE A 56 -16.80 9.37 -4.91
C ILE A 56 -15.84 10.54 -4.64
N GLU A 57 -15.05 10.49 -3.56
CA GLU A 57 -14.09 11.55 -3.20
C GLU A 57 -13.04 11.74 -4.30
N HIS A 58 -12.60 10.64 -4.91
CA HIS A 58 -11.68 10.67 -6.04
C HIS A 58 -12.29 11.37 -7.26
N LEU A 59 -13.53 11.04 -7.63
CA LEU A 59 -14.23 11.73 -8.73
C LEU A 59 -14.45 13.22 -8.45
N LEU A 60 -14.66 13.59 -7.19
CA LEU A 60 -14.82 14.99 -6.78
C LEU A 60 -13.48 15.75 -6.69
N SER A 61 -12.35 15.05 -6.62
CA SER A 61 -11.00 15.67 -6.59
C SER A 61 -10.47 16.11 -7.95
N ILE A 62 -11.25 15.93 -9.03
CA ILE A 62 -10.85 16.34 -10.38
C ILE A 62 -10.71 17.87 -10.43
N PRO A 63 -9.65 18.41 -11.05
CA PRO A 63 -9.47 19.86 -11.21
C PRO A 63 -10.72 20.50 -11.83
N THR A 64 -11.28 21.49 -11.16
CA THR A 64 -12.47 22.19 -11.67
C THR A 64 -12.03 23.16 -12.76
N SER A 65 -12.51 22.90 -13.99
CA SER A 65 -12.63 23.69 -15.24
C SER A 65 -11.71 24.88 -15.59
N ALA A 66 -11.11 25.60 -14.64
CA ALA A 66 -10.22 26.73 -14.90
C ALA A 66 -8.94 26.32 -15.65
N GLU A 67 -8.51 25.06 -15.53
CA GLU A 67 -7.31 24.52 -16.17
C GLU A 67 -7.60 23.51 -17.30
N LEU A 68 -8.89 23.27 -17.62
CA LEU A 68 -9.28 22.25 -18.60
C LEU A 68 -9.56 22.89 -19.96
N ASP A 69 -8.75 22.55 -20.96
CA ASP A 69 -9.05 22.87 -22.35
C ASP A 69 -10.23 22.02 -22.84
N LEU A 70 -11.42 22.64 -22.89
CA LEU A 70 -12.65 22.02 -23.38
C LEU A 70 -12.78 22.06 -24.91
N THR A 71 -11.77 22.57 -25.63
CA THR A 71 -11.80 22.53 -27.09
C THR A 71 -11.71 21.10 -27.59
N ARG A 72 -12.21 20.88 -28.81
CA ARG A 72 -12.15 19.56 -29.43
C ARG A 72 -10.70 19.18 -29.70
N GLY A 73 -10.20 18.18 -28.97
CA GLY A 73 -8.91 17.57 -29.24
C GLY A 73 -8.81 17.12 -30.70
N LYS A 74 -7.71 17.52 -31.37
CA LYS A 74 -7.43 17.18 -32.78
C LYS A 74 -6.65 15.87 -32.94
N SER A 75 -6.56 15.08 -31.87
CA SER A 75 -5.88 13.80 -31.87
C SER A 75 -6.51 12.87 -32.91
N PRO A 76 -5.71 12.13 -33.70
CA PRO A 76 -6.25 11.12 -34.60
C PRO A 76 -7.06 10.10 -33.80
N MET A 77 -8.15 9.61 -34.40
CA MET A 77 -8.91 8.52 -33.81
C MET A 77 -8.00 7.29 -33.65
N ARG A 78 -8.24 6.51 -32.59
CA ARG A 78 -7.58 5.22 -32.44
C ARG A 78 -7.96 4.34 -33.64
N ASP A 79 -6.98 3.64 -34.20
CA ASP A 79 -7.25 2.65 -35.25
C ASP A 79 -8.26 1.63 -34.74
N VAL A 80 -9.27 1.38 -35.57
CA VAL A 80 -10.33 0.42 -35.29
C VAL A 80 -10.25 -0.63 -36.38
N ASP A 81 -10.03 -1.88 -35.97
CA ASP A 81 -10.12 -3.02 -36.86
C ASP A 81 -11.60 -3.42 -37.00
N PHE A 82 -12.08 -3.44 -38.24
CA PHE A 82 -13.45 -3.82 -38.59
C PHE A 82 -13.51 -5.23 -39.21
N SER A 83 -12.44 -6.02 -39.14
CA SER A 83 -12.50 -7.42 -39.57
C SER A 83 -13.38 -8.23 -38.62
N GLU A 84 -14.45 -8.81 -39.17
CA GLU A 84 -15.28 -9.86 -38.54
C GLU A 84 -14.56 -11.22 -38.47
#